data_AF-A0A2N5A3I9-F1
#
_entry.id   AF-A0A2N5A3I9-F1
#
_cell.length_a   1.000
_cell.length_b   1.000
_cell.length_c   1.000
_cell.angle_alpha   90.00
_cell.angle_beta   90.00
_cell.angle_gamma   90.00
#
_symmetry.space_group_name_H-M   'P 1'
#
loop_
_entity.id
_entity.type
_entity.pdbx_description
1 polymer ?
#
loop_
_entity_poly.entity_id
_entity_poly.type
_entity_poly.pdbx_seq_one_letter_code
_entity_poly.pdbx_strand_id
1 'polypeptide(L)'
;FELQARPAPEVVETQLTIDGQKLRYFNQMADWQTFRWPGETYKPGTLLTWTTVNAGTRLFGDYSGTWGFIRWLEQGKRQQLERSQWMMSFTAPDGRTLQWVLRSQLGSGPLVLLALRGLTLPDQIFTVDAAESAQALTTGGGNSDMDEMEL
;
A
#
# COMPACT_ATOMS: atom_id res chain seq x y z
N PHE A 1 10.58 -0.23 6.19
CA PHE A 1 9.73 0.98 6.20
C PHE A 1 9.58 1.42 7.64
N GLU A 2 9.04 2.59 7.89
CA GLU A 2 8.84 3.10 9.24
C GLU A 2 7.38 3.47 9.45
N LEU A 3 6.90 3.32 10.68
CA LEU A 3 5.58 3.75 11.11
C LEU A 3 5.71 4.71 12.28
N GLN A 4 4.91 5.77 12.26
CA GLN A 4 4.72 6.67 13.38
C GLN A 4 3.23 6.74 13.68
N ALA A 5 2.82 6.36 14.90
CA ALA A 5 1.44 6.50 15.33
C ALA A 5 1.04 7.97 15.48
N ARG A 6 -0.24 8.28 15.23
CA ARG A 6 -0.80 9.60 15.45
C ARG A 6 -1.84 9.58 16.58
N PRO A 7 -1.95 10.66 17.36
CA PRO A 7 -2.99 10.78 18.37
C PRO A 7 -4.37 10.76 17.71
N ALA A 8 -5.32 10.13 18.38
CA ALA A 8 -6.71 10.05 17.95
C ALA A 8 -7.62 10.50 19.12
N PRO A 9 -8.67 11.30 18.86
CA PRO A 9 -9.58 11.74 19.90
C PRO A 9 -10.17 10.56 20.69
N GLU A 10 -10.19 10.67 22.01
CA GLU A 10 -10.77 9.68 22.94
C GLU A 10 -10.12 8.28 22.91
N VAL A 11 -9.02 8.13 22.18
CA VAL A 11 -8.18 6.92 22.17
C VAL A 11 -7.03 7.12 23.16
N VAL A 12 -6.94 6.25 24.15
CA VAL A 12 -5.90 6.31 25.17
C VAL A 12 -4.67 5.54 24.73
N GLU A 13 -4.86 4.40 24.04
CA GLU A 13 -3.76 3.55 23.59
C GLU A 13 -4.10 2.84 22.28
N THR A 14 -3.08 2.66 21.44
CA THR A 14 -3.10 1.71 20.32
C THR A 14 -1.89 0.78 20.44
N GLN A 15 -2.11 -0.49 20.12
CA GLN A 15 -1.05 -1.49 20.05
C GLN A 15 -1.16 -2.23 18.73
N LEU A 16 -0.23 -1.91 17.82
CA LEU A 16 -0.06 -2.54 16.52
C LEU A 16 1.10 -3.54 16.62
N THR A 17 0.89 -4.77 16.19
CA THR A 17 1.93 -5.79 16.10
C THR A 17 2.01 -6.26 14.65
N ILE A 18 3.21 -6.26 14.05
CA ILE A 18 3.47 -6.76 12.70
C ILE A 18 4.60 -7.79 12.79
N ASP A 19 4.30 -9.05 12.48
CA ASP A 19 5.25 -10.16 12.53
C ASP A 19 6.01 -10.23 13.87
N GLY A 20 5.30 -9.95 14.98
CA GLY A 20 5.86 -9.91 16.34
C GLY A 20 6.50 -8.58 16.75
N GLN A 21 6.79 -7.67 15.83
CA GLN A 21 7.29 -6.32 16.12
C GLN A 21 6.14 -5.45 16.62
N LYS A 22 6.26 -4.84 17.81
CA LYS A 22 5.19 -4.07 18.45
C LYS A 22 5.45 -2.56 18.35
N LEU A 23 4.45 -1.81 17.90
CA LEU A 23 4.34 -0.35 18.07
C LEU A 23 3.18 -0.07 19.03
N ARG A 24 3.54 0.35 20.24
CA ARG A 24 2.60 0.78 21.28
C ARG A 24 2.64 2.29 21.37
N TYR A 25 1.47 2.93 21.33
CA TYR A 25 1.34 4.37 21.42
C TYR A 25 0.23 4.74 22.40
N PHE A 26 0.55 5.51 23.43
CA PHE A 26 -0.40 5.93 24.47
C PHE A 26 -0.42 7.46 24.67
N ASN A 27 -0.41 8.21 23.55
CA ASN A 27 -0.37 9.68 23.54
C ASN A 27 0.92 10.29 24.14
N GLN A 28 2.02 9.54 24.15
CA GLN A 28 3.36 10.09 24.40
C GLN A 28 3.89 10.85 23.17
N MET A 29 5.08 11.45 23.30
CA MET A 29 5.81 11.97 22.14
C MET A 29 6.00 10.87 21.09
N ALA A 30 5.44 11.09 19.90
CA ALA A 30 5.45 10.08 18.83
C ALA A 30 6.83 9.99 18.19
N ASP A 31 7.32 8.77 18.01
CA ASP A 31 8.59 8.50 17.34
C ASP A 31 8.40 7.56 16.15
N TRP A 32 9.36 7.59 15.22
CA TRP A 32 9.40 6.67 14.09
C TRP A 32 9.94 5.33 14.55
N GLN A 33 9.18 4.27 14.27
CA GLN A 33 9.64 2.91 14.49
C GLN A 33 9.87 2.19 13.17
N THR A 34 11.07 1.62 13.02
CA THR A 34 11.39 0.78 11.86
C THR A 34 10.72 -0.58 11.96
N PHE A 35 10.14 -1.02 10.85
CA PHE A 35 9.55 -2.33 10.68
C PHE A 35 10.17 -3.05 9.48
N ARG A 36 10.37 -4.36 9.65
CA ARG A 36 10.70 -5.30 8.58
C ARG A 36 9.47 -6.14 8.24
N TRP A 37 9.17 -6.26 6.95
CA TRP A 37 8.12 -7.13 6.44
C TRP A 37 8.57 -7.70 5.09
N PRO A 38 8.46 -9.02 4.86
CA PRO A 38 8.19 -10.05 5.86
C PRO A 38 9.19 -10.01 7.03
N GLY A 39 8.70 -10.18 8.25
CA GLY A 39 9.51 -10.19 9.47
C GLY A 39 10.08 -11.57 9.81
N GLU A 40 11.02 -11.61 10.76
CA GLU A 40 11.60 -12.85 11.28
C GLU A 40 10.73 -13.39 12.43
N THR A 41 9.78 -14.26 12.11
CA THR A 41 8.88 -14.86 13.11
C THR A 41 8.33 -16.20 12.63
N TYR A 42 8.05 -17.11 13.58
CA TYR A 42 7.34 -18.36 13.31
C TYR A 42 5.82 -18.20 13.25
N LYS A 43 5.30 -17.08 13.73
CA LYS A 43 3.87 -16.74 13.72
C LYS A 43 3.67 -15.38 13.04
N PRO A 44 3.79 -15.32 11.70
CA PRO A 44 3.59 -14.08 10.96
C PRO A 44 2.14 -13.63 11.01
N GLY A 45 1.92 -12.32 10.95
CA GLY A 45 0.60 -11.72 11.03
C GLY A 45 0.61 -10.28 11.50
N THR A 46 -0.55 -9.64 11.49
CA THR A 46 -0.74 -8.28 11.98
C THR A 46 -1.93 -8.23 12.93
N LEU A 47 -1.70 -7.71 14.12
CA LEU A 47 -2.71 -7.54 15.16
C LEU A 47 -2.81 -6.06 15.53
N LEU A 48 -4.01 -5.50 15.47
CA LEU A 48 -4.27 -4.15 15.97
C LEU A 48 -5.32 -4.19 17.08
N THR A 49 -4.93 -3.67 18.23
CA THR A 49 -5.83 -3.42 19.36
C THR A 49 -5.77 -1.97 19.78
N TRP A 50 -6.81 -1.51 20.46
CA TRP A 50 -6.92 -0.12 20.84
C TRP A 50 -7.83 0.04 22.08
N THR A 51 -7.60 1.09 22.85
CA THR A 51 -8.28 1.35 24.13
C THR A 51 -8.78 2.80 24.15
N THR A 52 -9.99 3.00 24.69
CA THR A 52 -10.61 4.33 24.79
C THR A 52 -10.59 4.85 26.22
N VAL A 53 -10.95 6.12 26.38
CA VAL A 53 -11.21 6.72 27.70
C VAL A 53 -12.31 6.02 28.50
N ASN A 54 -13.33 5.46 27.81
CA ASN A 54 -14.55 4.96 28.44
C ASN A 54 -14.70 3.42 28.36
N ALA A 55 -13.77 2.73 27.70
CA ALA A 55 -13.79 1.29 27.53
C ALA A 55 -12.38 0.72 27.38
N GLY A 56 -12.17 -0.48 27.94
CA GLY A 56 -10.91 -1.21 27.88
C GLY A 56 -10.51 -1.65 26.46
N THR A 57 -9.47 -2.48 26.38
CA THR A 57 -8.88 -2.93 25.11
C THR A 57 -9.88 -3.64 24.21
N ARG A 58 -9.96 -3.21 22.96
CA ARG A 58 -10.77 -3.79 21.89
C ARG A 58 -9.89 -4.23 20.73
N LEU A 59 -10.32 -5.29 20.05
CA LEU A 59 -9.70 -5.77 18.82
C LEU A 59 -10.20 -4.93 17.64
N PHE A 60 -9.30 -4.35 16.87
CA PHE A 60 -9.62 -3.80 15.55
C PHE A 60 -9.60 -4.91 14.49
N GLY A 61 -8.56 -5.75 14.50
CA GLY A 61 -8.45 -6.90 13.61
C GLY A 61 -7.19 -7.73 13.86
N ASP A 62 -7.30 -9.02 13.53
CA ASP A 62 -6.22 -10.02 13.58
C ASP A 62 -6.08 -10.66 12.20
N TYR A 63 -4.97 -10.36 11.52
CA TYR A 63 -4.68 -10.77 10.15
C TYR A 63 -3.51 -11.74 10.17
N SER A 64 -3.79 -13.04 10.16
CA SER A 64 -2.74 -14.08 10.25
C SER A 64 -1.97 -14.30 8.93
N GLY A 65 -0.75 -14.84 9.06
CA GLY A 65 0.11 -15.19 7.94
C GLY A 65 0.96 -14.03 7.43
N THR A 66 1.93 -14.33 6.56
CA THR A 66 2.88 -13.34 6.01
C THR A 66 2.20 -12.15 5.35
N TRP A 67 1.05 -12.36 4.69
CA TRP A 67 0.28 -11.29 4.05
C TRP A 67 -0.63 -10.50 5.01
N GLY A 68 -0.59 -10.79 6.31
CA GLY A 68 -1.40 -10.12 7.33
C GLY A 68 -1.26 -8.61 7.32
N PHE A 69 -0.02 -8.12 7.14
CA PHE A 69 0.27 -6.70 7.05
C PHE A 69 -0.40 -6.02 5.86
N ILE A 70 -0.38 -6.65 4.69
CA ILE A 70 -1.02 -6.09 3.49
C ILE A 70 -2.54 -6.09 3.64
N ARG A 71 -3.13 -7.15 4.23
CA ARG A 71 -4.57 -7.18 4.53
C ARG A 71 -4.98 -6.14 5.57
N TRP A 72 -4.12 -5.84 6.55
CA TRP A 72 -4.33 -4.72 7.45
C TRP A 72 -4.30 -3.40 6.69
N LEU A 73 -3.25 -3.10 5.93
CA LEU A 73 -3.13 -1.88 5.11
C LEU A 73 -4.30 -1.68 4.13
N GLU A 74 -4.88 -2.77 3.66
CA GLU A 74 -6.06 -2.76 2.80
C GLU A 74 -7.30 -2.15 3.49
N GLN A 75 -7.48 -2.38 4.80
CA GLN A 75 -8.63 -1.87 5.55
C GLN A 75 -8.65 -0.35 5.72
N GLY A 76 -7.48 0.29 5.56
CA GLY A 76 -7.31 1.71 5.76
C GLY A 76 -7.44 2.52 4.48
N LYS A 77 -7.87 3.78 4.65
CA LYS A 77 -7.69 4.82 3.62
C LYS A 77 -6.22 5.27 3.61
N ARG A 78 -5.72 5.58 2.42
CA ARG A 78 -4.34 5.99 2.16
C ARG A 78 -4.34 7.36 1.53
N GLN A 79 -3.66 8.32 2.13
CA GLN A 79 -3.46 9.65 1.56
C GLN A 79 -1.97 9.96 1.52
N GLN A 80 -1.46 10.36 0.35
CA GLN A 80 -0.08 10.79 0.23
C GLN A 80 0.10 12.14 0.94
N LEU A 81 1.10 12.23 1.82
CA LEU A 81 1.48 13.48 2.49
C LEU A 81 2.66 14.13 1.77
N GLU A 82 3.68 13.33 1.48
CA GLU A 82 4.90 13.73 0.79
C GLU A 82 5.35 12.61 -0.16
N ARG A 83 6.51 12.76 -0.82
CA ARG A 83 7.00 11.80 -1.82
C ARG A 83 7.14 10.37 -1.27
N SER A 84 7.55 10.20 0.00
CA SER A 84 7.73 8.89 0.65
C SER A 84 6.90 8.70 1.92
N GLN A 85 5.99 9.63 2.22
CA GLN A 85 5.14 9.58 3.43
C GLN A 85 3.67 9.47 3.09
N TRP A 86 2.99 8.54 3.76
CA TRP A 86 1.58 8.21 3.53
C TRP A 86 0.84 8.20 4.86
N MET A 87 -0.25 8.96 4.95
CA MET A 87 -1.19 8.85 6.05
C MET A 87 -2.09 7.63 5.83
N MET A 88 -2.05 6.71 6.78
CA MET A 88 -2.95 5.57 6.89
C MET A 88 -4.04 5.92 7.91
N SER A 89 -5.30 5.83 7.52
CA SER A 89 -6.46 6.09 8.39
C SER A 89 -7.41 4.91 8.43
N PHE A 90 -7.76 4.46 9.62
CA PHE A 90 -8.60 3.28 9.87
C PHE A 90 -9.79 3.69 10.73
N THR A 91 -11.00 3.39 10.27
CA THR A 91 -12.22 3.64 11.05
C THR A 91 -12.50 2.44 11.95
N ALA A 92 -12.36 2.62 13.26
CA ALA A 92 -12.69 1.61 14.25
C ALA A 92 -14.22 1.35 14.30
N PRO A 93 -14.67 0.19 14.83
CA PRO A 93 -16.10 -0.17 14.87
C PRO A 93 -17.01 0.84 15.58
N ASP A 94 -16.48 1.69 16.46
CA ASP A 94 -17.25 2.74 17.15
C ASP A 94 -17.06 4.13 16.54
N GLY A 95 -16.56 4.21 15.31
CA GLY A 95 -16.46 5.43 14.52
C GLY A 95 -15.18 6.24 14.74
N ARG A 96 -14.35 5.90 15.74
CA ARG A 96 -13.07 6.59 15.96
C ARG A 96 -12.08 6.30 14.83
N THR A 97 -11.24 7.27 14.50
CA THR A 97 -10.25 7.13 13.44
C THR A 97 -8.87 6.91 14.04
N LEU A 98 -8.29 5.73 13.79
CA LEU A 98 -6.92 5.38 14.18
C LEU A 98 -5.98 5.71 13.02
N GLN A 99 -4.83 6.34 13.31
CA GLN A 99 -3.95 6.88 12.28
C GLN A 99 -2.49 6.55 12.49
N TRP A 100 -1.80 6.28 11.38
CA TRP A 100 -0.35 6.10 11.32
C TRP A 100 0.19 6.83 10.10
N VAL A 101 1.38 7.42 10.22
CA VAL A 101 2.15 7.80 9.03
C VAL A 101 3.12 6.68 8.71
N LEU A 102 3.06 6.21 7.48
CA LEU A 102 3.99 5.26 6.90
C LEU A 102 5.04 6.02 6.10
N ARG A 103 6.31 5.80 6.42
CA ARG A 103 7.45 6.29 5.65
C ARG A 103 8.12 5.12 4.94
N SER A 104 8.15 5.18 3.61
CA SER A 104 8.84 4.20 2.76
C SER A 104 10.29 4.64 2.52
N GLN A 105 11.17 3.66 2.31
CA GLN A 105 12.55 3.93 1.86
C GLN A 105 12.61 4.17 0.35
N LEU A 106 11.76 3.48 -0.41
CA LEU A 106 11.66 3.57 -1.86
C LEU A 106 10.19 3.53 -2.30
N GLY A 107 9.82 4.40 -3.24
CA GLY A 107 8.47 4.47 -3.82
C GLY A 107 7.38 4.57 -2.76
N SER A 108 6.28 3.82 -2.93
CA SER A 108 5.21 3.68 -1.94
C SER A 108 5.47 2.55 -0.92
N GLY A 109 6.66 1.95 -0.94
CA GLY A 109 7.05 0.85 -0.06
C GLY A 109 6.06 -0.32 -0.12
N PRO A 110 5.61 -0.86 1.02
CA PRO A 110 4.70 -2.01 1.04
C PRO A 110 3.32 -1.71 0.44
N LEU A 111 2.93 -0.44 0.29
CA LEU A 111 1.64 -0.07 -0.31
C LEU A 111 1.55 -0.43 -1.79
N VAL A 112 2.67 -0.59 -2.49
CA VAL A 112 2.69 -1.01 -3.91
C VAL A 112 1.98 -2.34 -4.13
N LEU A 113 2.03 -3.24 -3.14
CA LEU A 113 1.43 -4.57 -3.24
C LEU A 113 -0.10 -4.54 -3.21
N LEU A 114 -0.70 -3.44 -2.76
CA LEU A 114 -2.16 -3.27 -2.83
C LEU A 114 -2.64 -3.13 -4.28
N ALA A 115 -1.80 -2.65 -5.20
CA ALA A 115 -2.12 -2.55 -6.62
C ALA A 115 -2.22 -3.92 -7.31
N LEU A 116 -1.69 -4.98 -6.69
CA LEU A 116 -1.79 -6.35 -7.21
C LEU A 116 -3.18 -6.98 -6.94
N ARG A 117 -4.06 -6.32 -6.16
CA ARG A 117 -5.40 -6.83 -5.88
C ARG A 117 -6.26 -6.77 -7.14
N GLY A 118 -6.75 -7.92 -7.57
CA GLY A 118 -7.56 -8.04 -8.78
C GLY A 118 -6.77 -7.92 -10.08
N LEU A 119 -5.42 -7.91 -10.00
CA LEU A 119 -4.59 -7.94 -11.20
C LEU A 119 -4.76 -9.29 -11.90
N THR A 120 -5.20 -9.24 -13.15
CA THR A 120 -5.24 -10.39 -14.05
C THR A 120 -4.18 -10.21 -15.12
N LEU A 121 -3.41 -11.26 -15.38
CA LEU A 121 -2.44 -11.24 -16.48
C LEU A 121 -3.21 -11.32 -17.81
N PRO A 122 -2.85 -10.52 -18.82
CA PRO A 122 -3.43 -10.65 -20.16
C PRO A 122 -3.11 -12.03 -20.75
N ASP A 123 -4.09 -12.62 -21.44
CA ASP A 123 -3.92 -13.91 -22.12
C ASP A 123 -3.09 -13.78 -23.42
N GLN A 124 -2.93 -12.56 -23.95
CA GLN A 124 -2.26 -12.27 -25.22
C GLN A 124 -1.44 -10.98 -25.13
N ILE A 125 -0.29 -10.97 -25.82
CA ILE A 125 0.63 -9.80 -25.89
C ILE A 125 0.30 -8.91 -27.08
N PHE A 126 -0.22 -9.48 -28.17
CA PHE A 126 -0.61 -8.76 -29.38
C PHE A 126 -2.06 -9.05 -29.71
N THR A 127 -2.82 -8.00 -30.02
CA THR A 127 -4.14 -8.11 -30.68
C THR A 127 -3.95 -7.94 -32.19
N VAL A 128 -4.92 -8.43 -32.98
CA VAL A 128 -4.89 -8.28 -34.45
C VAL A 128 -4.77 -6.79 -34.84
N ASP A 129 -5.52 -5.92 -34.17
CA ASP A 129 -5.45 -4.46 -34.35
C ASP A 129 -4.05 -3.87 -34.05
N ALA A 130 -3.35 -4.40 -33.03
CA ALA A 130 -1.99 -3.96 -32.69
C ALA A 130 -0.96 -4.43 -33.72
N ALA A 131 -1.15 -5.61 -34.30
CA ALA A 131 -0.32 -6.12 -35.39
C ALA A 131 -0.53 -5.31 -36.69
N GLU A 132 -1.78 -4.96 -37.02
CA GLU A 132 -2.11 -4.10 -38.16
C GLU A 132 -1.58 -2.67 -37.97
N SER A 133 -1.70 -2.12 -36.76
CA SER A 133 -1.10 -0.82 -36.40
C SER A 133 0.42 -0.84 -36.54
N ALA A 134 1.09 -1.88 -36.02
CA ALA A 134 2.53 -2.05 -36.16
C ALA A 134 2.94 -2.19 -37.63
N GLN A 135 2.19 -2.94 -38.43
CA GLN A 135 2.43 -3.06 -39.87
C GLN A 135 2.24 -1.73 -40.60
N ALA A 136 1.20 -0.96 -40.30
CA ALA A 136 0.96 0.36 -40.88
C ALA A 136 2.09 1.36 -40.59
N LEU A 137 2.68 1.32 -39.38
CA LEU A 137 3.87 2.11 -39.06
C LEU A 137 5.12 1.68 -39.85
N THR A 138 5.26 0.39 -40.20
CA THR A 138 6.39 -0.10 -41.01
C THR A 138 6.22 0.18 -42.50
N THR A 139 4.99 0.18 -43.02
CA THR A 139 4.70 0.42 -44.44
C THR A 139 4.55 1.91 -44.77
N GLY A 140 4.35 2.78 -43.78
CA GLY A 140 4.19 4.24 -43.98
C GLY A 140 5.49 5.03 -44.22
N GLY A 141 6.67 4.40 -44.14
CA GLY A 141 7.97 5.07 -44.29
C GLY A 141 8.68 4.87 -45.64
N GLY A 142 8.07 4.17 -46.60
CA GLY A 142 8.76 3.68 -47.80
C GLY A 142 8.27 4.19 -49.15
N ASN A 143 7.27 5.07 -49.22
CA ASN A 143 6.69 5.46 -50.51
C ASN A 143 6.41 6.97 -50.59
N SER A 144 7.47 7.77 -50.63
CA SER A 144 7.42 9.13 -51.16
C SER A 144 8.63 9.39 -52.04
N ASP A 145 8.33 9.57 -53.32
CA ASP A 145 9.08 10.25 -54.37
C ASP A 145 10.35 9.58 -54.92
N MET A 146 10.12 8.63 -55.83
CA MET A 146 11.07 8.35 -56.90
C MET A 146 10.33 7.94 -58.18
N ASP A 147 9.45 8.81 -58.69
CA ASP A 147 8.94 8.70 -60.05
C ASP A 147 9.37 9.91 -60.89
N GLU A 148 10.02 9.56 -62.01
CA GLU A 148 10.15 10.31 -63.26
C GLU A 148 11.09 11.54 -63.30
N MET A 149 12.39 11.26 -63.44
CA MET A 149 13.20 11.92 -64.47
C MET A 149 13.04 11.16 -65.77
N GLU A 150 12.28 11.67 -66.74
CA GLU A 150 12.66 11.63 -68.17
C GLU A 150 11.92 12.72 -68.98
N LEU A 151 12.73 13.43 -69.77
CA LEU A 151 12.49 14.43 -70.84
C LEU A 151 12.44 15.92 -70.45
#